data_AF-A0A4V3SX90-F1
#
_entry.id   AF-A0A4V3SX90-F1
#
_cell.length_a   1.000
_cell.length_b   1.000
_cell.length_c   1.000
_cell.angle_alpha   90.00
_cell.angle_beta   90.00
_cell.angle_gamma   90.00
#
_symmetry.space_group_name_H-M   'P 1'
#
loop_
_entity.id
_entity.type
_entity.pdbx_description
1 polymer ?
#
loop_
_entity_poly.entity_id
_entity_poly.type
_entity_poly.pdbx_seq_one_letter_code
_entity_poly.pdbx_strand_id
1 'polypeptide(L)'
;MVPGWPYSSVDALETGRTSWTALLDAIRLEPGADLAAVTADQVRDVVERLVGAGQWREVTRTSWSSSTPDTTHPVSPTSWPVFLSRC
;
A
#
# COMPACT_ATOMS: atom_id res chain seq x y z
N MET A 1 10.31 -12.33 -2.31
CA MET A 1 9.79 -12.76 -3.63
C MET A 1 10.70 -13.83 -4.18
N VAL A 2 10.16 -14.95 -4.65
CA VAL A 2 10.97 -16.07 -5.16
C VAL A 2 10.95 -16.03 -6.69
N PRO A 3 12.11 -15.92 -7.37
CA PRO A 3 12.18 -15.94 -8.82
C PRO A 3 11.52 -17.21 -9.40
N GLY A 4 10.75 -17.05 -10.48
CA GLY A 4 10.07 -18.15 -11.16
C GLY A 4 8.66 -18.47 -10.66
N TRP A 5 8.16 -17.77 -9.63
CA TRP A 5 6.80 -17.95 -9.11
C TRP A 5 6.00 -16.65 -9.21
N PRO A 6 4.75 -16.68 -9.72
CA PRO A 6 3.90 -15.50 -9.77
C PRO A 6 3.38 -15.13 -8.38
N TYR A 7 3.34 -13.83 -8.08
CA TYR A 7 2.81 -13.24 -6.85
C TYR A 7 1.91 -12.05 -7.17
N SER A 8 0.91 -11.83 -6.32
CA SER A 8 0.18 -10.57 -6.21
C SER A 8 0.65 -9.86 -4.94
N SER A 9 1.12 -8.62 -5.05
CA SER A 9 1.54 -7.81 -3.90
C SER A 9 0.72 -6.53 -3.80
N VAL A 10 0.51 -6.08 -2.57
CA VAL A 10 -0.05 -4.77 -2.27
C VAL A 10 0.98 -4.01 -1.46
N ASP A 11 1.32 -2.82 -1.94
CA ASP A 11 2.42 -2.02 -1.43
C ASP A 11 1.95 -0.59 -1.12
N ALA A 12 2.36 -0.05 0.01
CA ALA A 12 2.24 1.38 0.29
C ALA A 12 3.40 2.13 -0.37
N LEU A 13 3.08 3.23 -1.05
CA LEU A 13 4.05 4.07 -1.74
C LEU A 13 4.07 5.45 -1.13
N GLU A 14 5.26 5.89 -0.73
CA GLU A 14 5.51 7.28 -0.36
C GLU A 14 5.91 8.11 -1.57
N THR A 15 5.32 9.30 -1.68
CA THR A 15 5.65 10.27 -2.71
C THR A 15 6.85 11.12 -2.28
N GLY A 16 7.81 11.37 -3.18
CA GLY A 16 8.96 12.22 -2.89
C GLY A 16 10.25 11.77 -3.57
N ARG A 17 11.32 12.54 -3.37
CA ARG A 17 12.64 12.33 -4.01
C ARG A 17 13.38 11.10 -3.50
N THR A 18 13.09 10.70 -2.27
CA THR A 18 13.48 9.40 -1.70
C THR A 18 12.20 8.61 -1.50
N SER A 19 11.59 8.16 -2.59
CA SER A 19 10.41 7.32 -2.50
C SER A 19 10.77 6.01 -1.77
N TRP A 20 9.85 5.55 -0.93
CA TRP A 20 9.96 4.28 -0.24
C TRP A 20 8.71 3.45 -0.51
N THR A 21 8.91 2.14 -0.59
CA THR A 21 7.86 1.14 -0.78
C THR A 21 7.82 0.25 0.45
N ALA A 22 6.64 0.10 1.04
CA ALA A 22 6.42 -0.84 2.13
C ALA A 22 5.44 -1.93 1.67
N LEU A 23 5.89 -3.18 1.67
CA LEU A 23 5.07 -4.34 1.34
C LEU A 23 4.01 -4.55 2.45
N LEU A 24 2.73 -4.44 2.11
CA LEU A 24 1.62 -4.62 3.05
C LEU A 24 1.07 -6.04 3.05
N ASP A 25 1.15 -6.72 1.91
CA ASP A 25 0.77 -8.11 1.73
C ASP A 25 1.35 -8.72 0.45
N ALA A 26 1.53 -10.04 0.43
CA ALA A 26 1.96 -10.78 -0.75
C ALA A 26 1.35 -12.19 -0.79
N ILE A 27 0.62 -12.49 -1.86
CA ILE A 27 -0.03 -13.78 -2.11
C ILE A 27 0.70 -14.50 -3.24
N ARG A 28 1.03 -15.78 -3.02
CA ARG A 28 1.53 -16.66 -4.09
C ARG A 28 0.36 -17.08 -4.98
N LEU A 29 0.51 -16.88 -6.28
CA LEU A 29 -0.53 -17.22 -7.25
C LEU A 29 -0.43 -18.69 -7.66
N GLU A 30 -1.57 -19.35 -7.71
CA GLU A 30 -1.69 -20.69 -8.29
C GLU A 30 -1.73 -20.62 -9.82
N PRO A 31 -1.23 -21.64 -10.53
CA PRO A 31 -1.35 -21.70 -11.98
C PRO A 31 -2.82 -21.62 -12.42
N GLY A 32 -3.13 -20.69 -13.33
CA GLY A 32 -4.50 -20.50 -13.84
C GLY A 32 -5.43 -19.74 -12.88
N ALA A 33 -4.93 -19.17 -11.79
CA ALA A 33 -5.72 -18.32 -10.91
C ALA A 33 -6.31 -17.12 -11.66
N ASP A 34 -7.55 -16.77 -11.32
CA ASP A 34 -8.15 -15.52 -11.75
C ASP A 34 -7.46 -14.36 -11.03
N LEU A 35 -6.58 -13.67 -11.76
CA LEU A 35 -5.77 -12.58 -11.23
C LEU A 35 -6.63 -11.41 -10.72
N ALA A 36 -7.75 -11.14 -11.37
CA ALA A 36 -8.62 -10.04 -10.99
C ALA A 36 -9.36 -10.37 -9.69
N ALA A 37 -9.87 -11.59 -9.56
CA ALA A 37 -10.51 -12.05 -8.33
C ALA A 37 -9.53 -12.02 -7.15
N VAL A 38 -8.33 -12.60 -7.33
CA VAL A 38 -7.30 -12.62 -6.27
C VAL A 38 -6.89 -11.21 -5.85
N THR A 39 -6.66 -10.31 -6.81
CA THR A 39 -6.27 -8.92 -6.49
C THR A 39 -7.40 -8.18 -5.77
N ALA A 40 -8.65 -8.36 -6.20
CA ALA A 40 -9.78 -7.70 -5.59
C ALA A 40 -10.00 -8.14 -4.14
N ASP A 41 -9.88 -9.43 -3.87
CA ASP A 41 -9.98 -9.96 -2.50
C ASP A 41 -8.79 -9.51 -1.65
N GLN A 42 -7.57 -9.59 -2.19
CA GLN A 42 -6.37 -9.13 -1.49
C GLN A 42 -6.45 -7.65 -1.08
N VAL A 43 -6.92 -6.78 -1.99
CA VAL A 43 -7.06 -5.35 -1.71
C VAL A 43 -8.13 -5.10 -0.65
N ARG A 44 -9.27 -5.82 -0.69
CA ARG A 44 -10.32 -5.70 0.34
C ARG A 44 -9.76 -6.06 1.72
N ASP A 45 -9.07 -7.18 1.82
CA ASP A 45 -8.48 -7.65 3.08
C ASP A 45 -7.44 -6.66 3.63
N VAL A 46 -6.59 -6.10 2.77
CA VAL A 46 -5.63 -5.07 3.16
C VAL A 46 -6.36 -3.82 3.67
N VAL A 47 -7.37 -3.34 2.95
CA VAL A 47 -8.13 -2.15 3.32
C VAL A 47 -8.85 -2.35 4.65
N GLU A 48 -9.51 -3.49 4.85
CA GLU A 48 -10.19 -3.82 6.10
C GLU A 48 -9.22 -3.82 7.29
N ARG A 49 -8.02 -4.38 7.11
CA ARG A 49 -6.97 -4.34 8.14
C ARG A 49 -6.49 -2.91 8.43
N LEU A 50 -6.29 -2.10 7.39
CA LEU A 50 -5.87 -0.70 7.57
C LEU A 50 -6.95 0.14 8.27
N VAL A 51 -8.22 -0.08 7.93
CA VAL A 51 -9.36 0.55 8.60
C VAL A 51 -9.43 0.11 10.05
N GLY A 52 -9.34 -1.19 10.33
CA GLY A 52 -9.32 -1.74 11.69
C GLY A 52 -8.14 -1.23 12.53
N ALA A 53 -7.00 -0.94 11.89
CA ALA A 53 -5.84 -0.33 12.53
C ALA A 53 -5.93 1.19 12.71
N GLY A 54 -7.02 1.84 12.25
CA GLY A 54 -7.19 3.29 12.32
C GLY A 54 -6.29 4.08 11.36
N GLN A 55 -5.77 3.42 10.32
CA GLN A 55 -4.80 3.99 9.37
C GLN A 55 -5.46 4.57 8.12
N TRP A 56 -6.79 4.41 7.99
CA TRP A 56 -7.57 4.96 6.90
C TRP A 56 -8.28 6.25 7.33
N ARG A 57 -8.32 7.23 6.42
CA ARG A 57 -9.07 8.48 6.57
C ARG A 57 -10.04 8.62 5.41
N GLU A 58 -11.28 8.95 5.74
CA GLU A 58 -12.30 9.23 4.72
C GLU A 58 -11.93 10.51 3.96
N VAL A 59 -11.85 10.41 2.64
CA VAL A 59 -11.65 11.55 1.74
C VAL A 59 -12.95 11.76 0.98
N THR A 60 -13.56 12.93 1.16
CA THR A 60 -14.71 13.35 0.36
C THR A 60 -14.30 13.61 -1.08
N ARG A 61 -15.16 13.29 -2.06
CA ARG A 61 -14.87 13.48 -3.50
C ARG A 61 -14.39 14.89 -3.88
N THR A 62 -14.78 15.90 -3.12
CA THR A 62 -14.35 17.30 -3.30
C THR A 62 -12.94 17.61 -2.77
N SER A 63 -12.34 16.74 -1.96
CA SER A 63 -10.96 16.89 -1.50
C SER A 63 -9.94 16.28 -2.46
N TRP A 64 -10.37 15.70 -3.59
CA TRP A 64 -9.45 15.27 -4.63
C TRP A 64 -8.88 16.50 -5.34
N SER A 65 -7.72 16.97 -4.89
CA SER A 65 -6.88 17.87 -5.66
C SER A 65 -5.85 17.03 -6.42
N SER A 66 -5.68 17.30 -7.71
CA SER A 66 -4.51 16.86 -8.48
C SER A 66 -3.30 17.66 -8.00
N SER A 67 -2.88 17.45 -6.75
CA SER A 67 -1.67 18.08 -6.26
C SER A 67 -0.49 17.37 -6.92
N THR A 68 0.16 18.04 -7.88
CA THR A 68 1.55 17.74 -8.20
C THR A 68 2.31 17.85 -6.87
N PRO A 69 2.92 16.77 -6.34
CA PRO A 69 3.60 16.84 -5.06
C PRO A 69 4.70 17.90 -5.18
N ASP A 70 4.63 18.93 -4.33
CA ASP A 70 5.71 19.90 -4.21
C ASP A 70 6.94 19.14 -3.74
N THR A 71 7.88 18.91 -4.66
CA THR A 71 9.06 18.08 -4.42
C THR A 71 10.09 18.80 -3.55
N THR A 72 9.75 20.00 -3.07
CA THR A 72 10.67 20.92 -2.38
C THR A 72 10.76 20.64 -0.88
N HIS A 73 9.76 19.99 -0.27
CA HIS A 73 9.75 19.71 1.16
C HIS A 73 10.19 18.26 1.50
N PRO A 74 11.29 18.05 2.25
CA PRO A 74 11.64 16.73 2.74
C PRO A 74 10.68 16.33 3.86
N VAL A 75 9.72 15.46 3.56
CA VAL A 75 9.02 14.70 4.62
C VAL A 75 10.05 13.78 5.27
N SER A 76 10.22 13.93 6.59
CA SER A 76 11.27 13.24 7.34
C SER A 76 10.98 11.73 7.42
N PRO A 77 11.98 10.84 7.20
CA PRO A 77 11.82 9.38 7.27
C PRO A 77 11.34 8.83 8.64
N THR A 78 11.38 9.67 9.67
CA THR A 78 11.17 9.30 11.08
C THR A 78 9.70 9.21 11.52
N SER A 79 8.72 9.41 10.64
CA SER A 79 7.30 9.24 10.98
C SER A 79 6.82 7.77 10.96
N TRP A 80 7.63 6.86 10.43
CA TRP A 80 7.33 5.44 10.23
C TRP A 80 7.63 4.45 11.37
N PRO A 81 8.48 4.72 12.39
CA PRO A 81 8.85 3.69 13.35
C PRO A 81 7.68 3.26 14.26
N VAL A 82 6.54 3.95 14.23
CA VAL A 82 5.34 3.56 14.99
C VAL A 82 4.57 2.42 14.31
N PHE A 83 4.68 2.24 12.99
CA PHE A 83 3.85 1.29 12.24
C PHE A 83 4.37 -0.15 12.28
N LEU A 84 5.69 -0.34 12.19
CA LEU A 84 6.32 -1.67 12.20
C LEU A 84 6.35 -2.34 13.59
N SER A 85 6.05 -1.60 14.67
CA SER A 85 6.08 -2.14 16.05
C SER A 85 4.76 -2.81 16.47
N ARG A 86 3.74 -2.79 15.61
CA ARG A 86 2.37 -3.21 15.94
C ARG A 86 1.76 -4.21 14.95
N CYS A 87 2.56 -4.70 14.01
CA CYS A 87 2.25 -5.85 13.15
C CYS A 87 3.01 -7.09 13.64
#